data_AF-A0A804QFY0-F1
#
_entry.id   AF-A0A804QFY0-F1
#
_cell.length_a   1.000
_cell.length_b   1.000
_cell.length_c   1.000
_cell.angle_alpha   90.00
_cell.angle_beta   90.00
_cell.angle_gamma   90.00
#
_symmetry.space_group_name_H-M   'P 1'
#
loop_
_entity.id
_entity.type
_entity.pdbx_description
1 polymer ?
#
loop_
_entity_poly.entity_id
_entity_poly.type
_entity_poly.pdbx_seq_one_letter_code
_entity_poly.pdbx_strand_id
1 'polypeptide(L)'
;MLEHGLDLVSFDQTSKRIDDLMIYRSRALHFLHEIGWLLQRSHVRATSEQRQYCPDRFPVARFRWLLSFAVDQEWCAVLRKLLNTMFQGDIDVLSPIEFALGENLLHTAVKKRSKPLVEFLLRYTTTNIAPVGGGDGAPVQFLFTPAMTELSNITPLHIAATISDAIGVLDALTDDPQQLGIKAWKNARDATGFTPEEYAAKRGNISYIQMVQDKIDRRVTRAHVSVTIPSTIDTVGKHGSRMKPADQITFGVEKKQLSINQTLSCRQCVQQAQQLAFHPRTNRFLSNRTAMLSLVSIAAVCVCVGLIMKSLPQVGCMKPFLWDNIRWGPN
;
A
#
# COMPACT_ATOMS: atom_id res chain seq x y z
N MET A 1 -31.62 38.46 -39.90
CA MET A 1 -30.78 39.22 -38.95
C MET A 1 -30.74 38.40 -37.65
N LEU A 2 -29.82 37.44 -37.59
CA LEU A 2 -29.82 36.31 -36.64
C LEU A 2 -28.36 36.05 -36.20
N GLU A 3 -27.70 37.05 -35.62
CA GLU A 3 -26.27 36.94 -35.21
C GLU A 3 -25.94 37.61 -33.85
N HIS A 4 -26.90 37.73 -32.93
CA HIS A 4 -26.61 38.31 -31.60
C HIS A 4 -26.95 37.41 -30.41
N GLY A 5 -27.14 36.11 -30.62
CA GLY A 5 -27.61 35.20 -29.56
C GLY A 5 -26.60 34.19 -28.99
N LEU A 6 -25.39 34.03 -29.54
CA LEU A 6 -24.56 32.86 -29.25
C LEU A 6 -23.19 33.11 -28.58
N ASP A 7 -22.73 34.35 -28.39
CA ASP A 7 -21.33 34.58 -27.97
C ASP A 7 -21.10 35.04 -26.53
N LEU A 8 -22.14 35.26 -25.72
CA LEU A 8 -21.93 35.71 -24.32
C LEU A 8 -21.80 34.55 -23.31
N VAL A 9 -22.31 33.36 -23.60
CA VAL A 9 -22.21 32.19 -22.69
C VAL A 9 -20.86 31.47 -22.84
N SER A 10 -20.21 31.61 -24.01
CA SER A 10 -18.95 30.95 -24.37
C SER A 10 -17.72 31.62 -23.73
N PHE A 11 -17.72 32.96 -23.66
CA PHE A 11 -16.54 33.72 -23.20
C PHE A 11 -16.32 33.62 -21.68
N ASP A 12 -17.40 33.72 -20.89
CA ASP A 12 -17.33 33.65 -19.42
C ASP A 12 -16.89 32.26 -18.93
N GLN A 13 -17.39 31.20 -19.55
CA GLN A 13 -16.95 29.82 -19.27
C GLN A 13 -15.49 29.58 -19.67
N THR A 14 -15.03 30.19 -20.77
CA THR A 14 -13.65 30.08 -21.23
C THR A 14 -12.69 30.84 -20.31
N SER A 15 -13.06 32.05 -19.87
CA SER A 15 -12.27 32.83 -18.91
C SER A 15 -12.14 32.10 -17.58
N LYS A 16 -13.27 31.64 -17.01
CA LYS A 16 -13.28 30.89 -15.76
C LYS A 16 -12.42 29.62 -15.84
N ARG A 17 -12.47 28.90 -16.97
CA ARG A 17 -11.64 27.71 -17.20
C ARG A 17 -10.15 28.03 -17.29
N ILE A 18 -9.79 29.17 -17.87
CA ILE A 18 -8.39 29.65 -17.93
C ILE A 18 -7.92 30.02 -16.52
N ASP A 19 -8.74 30.72 -15.74
CA ASP A 19 -8.42 31.09 -14.36
C ASP A 19 -8.24 29.86 -13.47
N ASP A 20 -9.15 28.89 -13.56
CA ASP A 20 -9.06 27.60 -12.85
C ASP A 20 -7.77 26.84 -13.22
N LEU A 21 -7.39 26.84 -14.50
CA LEU A 21 -6.15 26.22 -14.98
C LEU A 21 -4.92 26.93 -14.43
N MET A 22 -4.91 28.27 -14.40
CA MET A 22 -3.81 29.05 -13.85
C MET A 22 -3.66 28.83 -12.33
N ILE A 23 -4.77 28.76 -11.60
CA ILE A 23 -4.79 28.42 -10.16
C ILE A 23 -4.22 27.01 -9.94
N TYR A 24 -4.67 26.03 -10.74
CA TYR A 24 -4.14 24.66 -10.64
C TYR A 24 -2.64 24.61 -10.93
N ARG A 25 -2.18 25.28 -11.99
CA ARG A 25 -0.76 25.38 -12.35
C ARG A 25 0.06 26.00 -11.22
N SER A 26 -0.44 27.08 -10.62
CA SER A 26 0.21 27.74 -9.48
C SER A 26 0.34 26.78 -8.30
N ARG A 27 -0.73 26.04 -7.96
CA ARG A 27 -0.71 25.04 -6.88
C ARG A 27 0.24 23.87 -7.17
N ALA A 28 0.29 23.39 -8.42
CA ALA A 28 1.21 22.33 -8.81
C ALA A 28 2.67 22.77 -8.74
N LEU A 29 2.99 24.02 -9.14
CA LEU A 29 4.33 24.58 -8.99
C LEU A 29 4.70 24.74 -7.51
N HIS A 30 3.78 25.22 -6.68
CA HIS A 30 3.96 25.26 -5.24
C HIS A 30 4.26 23.86 -4.68
N PHE A 31 3.52 22.84 -5.13
CA PHE A 31 3.78 21.45 -4.74
C PHE A 31 5.18 20.97 -5.10
N LEU A 32 5.62 21.22 -6.33
CA LEU A 32 6.96 20.87 -6.79
C LEU A 32 8.05 21.58 -5.97
N HIS A 33 7.82 22.83 -5.61
CA HIS A 33 8.76 23.57 -4.75
C HIS A 33 8.84 22.98 -3.34
N GLU A 34 7.69 22.74 -2.71
CA GLU A 34 7.61 22.16 -1.36
C GLU A 34 8.25 20.76 -1.29
N ILE A 35 7.93 19.88 -2.23
CA ILE A 35 8.45 18.53 -2.24
C ILE A 35 9.94 18.49 -2.60
N GLY A 36 10.40 19.36 -3.52
CA GLY A 36 11.80 19.48 -3.86
C GLY A 36 12.64 19.93 -2.66
N TRP A 37 12.15 20.92 -1.91
CA TRP A 37 12.78 21.38 -0.68
C TRP A 37 12.83 20.28 0.40
N LEU A 38 11.73 19.53 0.60
CA LEU A 38 11.70 18.39 1.53
C LEU A 38 12.75 17.34 1.15
N LEU A 39 12.78 16.94 -0.12
CA LEU A 39 13.68 15.89 -0.60
C LEU A 39 15.15 16.30 -0.50
N GLN A 40 15.49 17.54 -0.85
CA GLN A 40 16.85 18.06 -0.70
C GLN A 40 17.31 18.01 0.75
N ARG A 41 16.45 18.41 1.70
CA ARG A 41 16.77 18.35 3.15
C ARG A 41 16.98 16.93 3.64
N SER A 42 16.09 16.01 3.25
CA SER A 42 16.23 14.59 3.60
C SER A 42 17.55 14.00 3.07
N HIS A 43 17.94 14.38 1.85
CA HIS A 43 19.19 13.95 1.24
C HIS A 43 20.41 14.51 1.97
N VAL A 44 20.46 15.82 2.24
CA VAL A 44 21.57 16.45 2.97
C VAL A 44 21.74 15.82 4.35
N ARG A 45 20.63 15.53 5.05
CA ARG A 45 20.68 14.86 6.36
C ARG A 45 21.15 13.41 6.29
N ALA A 46 20.78 12.67 5.23
CA ALA A 46 21.22 11.30 5.03
C ALA A 46 22.72 11.19 4.67
N THR A 47 23.28 12.19 3.98
CA THR A 47 24.67 12.18 3.49
C THR A 47 25.65 12.93 4.40
N SER A 48 25.20 13.81 5.29
CA SER A 48 26.09 14.61 6.14
C SER A 48 26.67 13.79 7.30
N GLU A 49 27.98 13.62 7.33
CA GLU A 49 28.73 13.01 8.45
C GLU A 49 28.75 13.91 9.70
N GLN A 50 28.63 15.23 9.52
CA GLN A 50 28.55 16.20 10.61
C GLN A 50 27.07 16.53 10.92
N ARG A 51 26.52 16.00 12.01
CA ARG A 51 25.16 16.35 12.50
C ARG A 51 25.01 17.81 12.97
N GLN A 52 26.13 18.54 13.13
CA GLN A 52 26.15 19.88 13.72
C GLN A 52 25.69 21.01 12.78
N TYR A 53 25.59 20.76 11.47
CA TYR A 53 25.06 21.70 10.48
C TYR A 53 23.71 21.23 9.89
N CYS A 54 22.96 20.41 10.62
CA CYS A 54 21.65 20.00 10.15
C CYS A 54 20.70 21.21 10.13
N PRO A 55 20.10 21.56 8.98
CA PRO A 55 19.02 22.54 8.99
C PRO A 55 17.84 21.98 9.80
N ASP A 56 17.01 22.88 10.33
CA ASP A 56 15.84 22.54 11.16
C ASP A 56 14.97 21.41 10.58
N ARG A 57 14.10 20.79 11.37
CA ARG A 57 13.17 19.81 10.79
C ARG A 57 12.22 20.47 9.79
N PHE A 58 11.69 19.71 8.84
CA PHE A 58 10.73 20.26 7.88
C PHE A 58 9.42 20.64 8.61
N PRO A 59 8.86 21.85 8.40
CA PRO A 59 7.68 22.31 9.12
C PRO A 59 6.45 21.42 8.89
N VAL A 60 5.76 21.06 9.96
CA VAL A 60 4.58 20.17 9.93
C VAL A 60 3.45 20.72 9.07
N ALA A 61 3.17 22.02 9.15
CA ALA A 61 2.08 22.64 8.39
C ALA A 61 2.28 22.49 6.86
N ARG A 62 3.51 22.68 6.39
CA ARG A 62 3.88 22.49 4.98
C ARG A 62 3.79 21.01 4.59
N PHE A 63 4.16 20.11 5.50
CA PHE A 63 4.09 18.67 5.24
C PHE A 63 2.64 18.18 5.16
N ARG A 64 1.77 18.68 6.05
CA ARG A 64 0.32 18.44 5.99
C ARG A 64 -0.25 18.88 4.64
N TRP A 65 0.15 20.06 4.16
CA TRP A 65 -0.29 20.55 2.85
C TRP A 65 0.18 19.64 1.71
N LEU A 66 1.43 19.15 1.76
CA LEU A 66 1.95 18.16 0.79
C LEU A 66 1.14 16.85 0.81
N LEU A 67 0.84 16.31 1.99
CA LEU A 67 0.01 15.11 2.13
C LEU A 67 -1.39 15.31 1.55
N SER A 68 -2.07 16.40 1.94
CA SER A 68 -3.40 16.73 1.45
C SER A 68 -3.42 16.89 -0.07
N PHE A 69 -2.44 17.61 -0.63
CA PHE A 69 -2.34 17.77 -2.08
C PHE A 69 -2.12 16.44 -2.80
N ALA A 70 -1.24 15.57 -2.30
CA ALA A 70 -0.99 14.26 -2.91
C ALA A 70 -2.22 13.34 -2.83
N VAL A 71 -3.00 13.40 -1.75
CA VAL A 71 -4.27 12.69 -1.59
C VAL A 71 -5.32 13.22 -2.57
N ASP A 72 -5.43 14.54 -2.72
CA ASP A 72 -6.38 15.16 -3.63
C ASP A 72 -6.16 14.72 -5.07
N GLN A 73 -4.88 14.57 -5.47
CA GLN A 73 -4.45 14.09 -6.78
C GLN A 73 -4.38 12.56 -6.89
N GLU A 74 -4.66 11.82 -5.81
CA GLU A 74 -4.60 10.35 -5.75
C GLU A 74 -3.22 9.75 -6.12
N TRP A 75 -2.14 10.47 -5.83
CA TRP A 75 -0.78 10.06 -6.16
C TRP A 75 -0.21 9.09 -5.12
N CYS A 76 -0.64 7.83 -5.15
CA CYS A 76 -0.24 6.80 -4.16
C CYS A 76 1.28 6.67 -3.97
N ALA A 77 2.07 6.74 -5.06
CA ALA A 77 3.53 6.63 -4.99
C ALA A 77 4.16 7.82 -4.25
N VAL A 78 3.64 9.02 -4.49
CA VAL A 78 4.10 10.25 -3.84
C VAL A 78 3.69 10.24 -2.38
N LEU A 79 2.45 9.86 -2.08
CA LEU A 79 1.97 9.70 -0.71
C LEU A 79 2.80 8.68 0.08
N ARG A 80 3.17 7.55 -0.53
CA ARG A 80 4.09 6.57 0.05
C ARG A 80 5.43 7.20 0.40
N LYS A 81 6.01 7.97 -0.52
CA LYS A 81 7.31 8.62 -0.31
C LYS A 81 7.22 9.61 0.85
N LEU A 82 6.16 10.43 0.91
CA LEU A 82 5.92 11.38 2.00
C LEU A 82 5.80 10.67 3.35
N LEU A 83 4.96 9.62 3.44
CA LEU A 83 4.82 8.84 4.67
C LEU A 83 6.16 8.25 5.12
N ASN A 84 6.92 7.66 4.20
CA ASN A 84 8.23 7.09 4.51
C ASN A 84 9.22 8.16 5.03
N THR A 85 9.26 9.33 4.40
CA THR A 85 10.11 10.46 4.82
C THR A 85 9.72 10.97 6.22
N MET A 86 8.43 10.99 6.55
CA MET A 86 7.97 11.34 7.88
C MET A 86 8.49 10.38 8.96
N PHE A 87 8.43 9.07 8.70
CA PHE A 87 8.95 8.09 9.65
C PHE A 87 10.50 8.03 9.71
N GLN A 88 11.20 8.62 8.74
CA GLN A 88 12.66 8.79 8.80
C GLN A 88 13.09 9.91 9.77
N GLY A 89 12.15 10.69 10.31
CA GLY A 89 12.44 11.76 11.28
C GLY A 89 12.81 13.10 10.64
N ASP A 90 12.52 13.28 9.34
CA ASP A 90 12.81 14.51 8.61
C ASP A 90 11.82 15.65 8.90
N ILE A 91 10.67 15.32 9.48
CA ILE A 91 9.58 16.24 9.78
C ILE A 91 9.56 16.59 11.27
N ASP A 92 9.10 17.79 11.61
CA ASP A 92 9.01 18.31 12.97
C ASP A 92 7.81 17.76 13.76
N VAL A 93 7.66 16.43 13.78
CA VAL A 93 6.54 15.74 14.43
C VAL A 93 7.03 14.95 15.63
N LEU A 94 6.37 15.13 16.78
CA LEU A 94 6.65 14.39 18.01
C LEU A 94 6.29 12.90 17.89
N SER A 95 5.10 12.59 17.33
CA SER A 95 4.63 11.23 17.09
C SER A 95 4.16 11.06 15.62
N PRO A 96 5.01 10.50 14.74
CA PRO A 96 4.66 10.27 13.33
C PRO A 96 3.40 9.40 13.14
N ILE A 97 3.18 8.45 14.05
CA ILE A 97 2.00 7.56 14.02
C ILE A 97 0.74 8.35 14.32
N GLU A 98 0.70 9.10 15.42
CA GLU A 98 -0.47 9.89 15.80
C GLU A 98 -0.77 10.97 14.76
N PHE A 99 0.27 11.61 14.22
CA PHE A 99 0.12 12.55 13.13
C PHE A 99 -0.53 11.90 11.91
N ALA A 100 0.01 10.80 11.40
CA ALA A 100 -0.52 10.13 10.21
C ALA A 100 -1.97 9.64 10.38
N LEU A 101 -2.32 9.16 11.57
CA LEU A 101 -3.69 8.77 11.90
C LEU A 101 -4.61 9.98 12.02
N GLY A 102 -4.14 11.10 12.57
CA GLY A 102 -4.88 12.35 12.70
C GLY A 102 -5.20 13.03 11.36
N GLU A 103 -4.42 12.75 10.31
CA GLU A 103 -4.69 13.27 8.96
C GLU A 103 -5.87 12.56 8.25
N ASN A 104 -6.47 11.51 8.85
CA ASN A 104 -7.67 10.84 8.34
C ASN A 104 -7.61 10.45 6.85
N LEU A 105 -6.42 10.00 6.40
CA LEU A 105 -6.14 9.73 4.99
C LEU A 105 -7.08 8.65 4.42
N LEU A 106 -7.37 7.60 5.20
CA LEU A 106 -8.24 6.50 4.77
C LEU A 106 -9.69 6.96 4.61
N HIS A 107 -10.24 7.70 5.57
CA HIS A 107 -11.58 8.28 5.45
C HIS A 107 -11.69 9.23 4.26
N THR A 108 -10.66 10.04 4.01
CA THR A 108 -10.59 10.93 2.84
C THR A 108 -10.59 10.14 1.53
N ALA A 109 -9.81 9.06 1.45
CA ALA A 109 -9.78 8.17 0.28
C ALA A 109 -11.15 7.53 0.01
N VAL A 110 -11.87 7.13 1.06
CA VAL A 110 -13.24 6.60 0.95
C VAL A 110 -14.21 7.67 0.45
N LYS A 111 -14.20 8.87 1.01
CA LYS A 111 -15.06 9.99 0.57
C LYS A 111 -14.84 10.33 -0.91
N LYS A 112 -13.60 10.18 -1.40
CA LYS A 112 -13.23 10.36 -2.83
C LYS A 112 -13.63 9.18 -3.73
N ARG A 113 -14.07 8.05 -3.18
CA ARG A 113 -14.34 6.80 -3.93
C ARG A 113 -13.10 6.21 -4.62
N SER A 114 -11.90 6.52 -4.12
CA SER A 114 -10.64 6.08 -4.73
C SER A 114 -10.24 4.69 -4.23
N LYS A 115 -10.63 3.65 -4.98
CA LYS A 115 -10.18 2.27 -4.73
C LYS A 115 -8.65 2.14 -4.65
N PRO A 116 -7.85 2.70 -5.59
CA PRO A 116 -6.39 2.56 -5.55
C PRO A 116 -5.75 3.17 -4.30
N LEU A 117 -6.29 4.30 -3.84
CA LEU A 117 -5.77 4.98 -2.65
C LEU A 117 -6.11 4.22 -1.37
N VAL A 118 -7.34 3.67 -1.28
CA VAL A 118 -7.76 2.81 -0.17
C VAL A 118 -6.90 1.55 -0.10
N GLU A 119 -6.72 0.84 -1.22
CA GLU A 119 -5.88 -0.37 -1.27
C GLU A 119 -4.43 -0.07 -0.88
N PHE A 120 -3.89 1.06 -1.35
CA PHE A 120 -2.55 1.52 -0.99
C PHE A 120 -2.42 1.74 0.53
N LEU A 121 -3.36 2.47 1.14
CA LEU A 121 -3.32 2.80 2.57
C LEU A 121 -3.47 1.55 3.44
N LEU A 122 -4.40 0.65 3.12
CA LEU A 122 -4.60 -0.60 3.86
C LEU A 122 -3.41 -1.55 3.82
N ARG A 123 -2.57 -1.43 2.78
CA ARG A 123 -1.34 -2.22 2.61
C ARG A 123 -0.08 -1.45 3.03
N TYR A 124 -0.21 -0.23 3.54
CA TYR A 124 0.94 0.53 4.01
C TYR A 124 1.42 0.01 5.37
N THR A 125 2.70 -0.32 5.44
CA THR A 125 3.36 -0.89 6.63
C THR A 125 4.55 -0.02 7.04
N THR A 126 4.78 0.10 8.35
CA THR A 126 5.90 0.87 8.92
C THR A 126 7.18 0.03 9.11
N THR A 127 7.22 -1.16 8.51
CA THR A 127 8.23 -2.20 8.77
C THR A 127 9.68 -1.84 8.41
N ASN A 128 9.92 -0.77 7.64
CA ASN A 128 11.28 -0.35 7.28
C ASN A 128 11.97 0.55 8.32
N ILE A 129 11.38 0.76 9.51
CA ILE A 129 11.90 1.69 10.54
C ILE A 129 12.29 0.96 11.84
N ALA A 130 12.21 -0.37 11.89
CA ALA A 130 12.75 -1.10 13.04
C ALA A 130 14.28 -0.86 13.11
N PRO A 131 14.82 -0.43 14.27
CA PRO A 131 16.26 -0.24 14.42
C PRO A 131 16.96 -1.57 14.13
N VAL A 132 18.08 -1.47 13.41
CA VAL A 132 19.04 -2.55 13.16
C VAL A 132 19.37 -3.22 14.50
N GLY A 133 18.71 -4.33 14.81
CA GLY A 133 18.71 -4.95 16.14
C GLY A 133 17.40 -5.66 16.49
N GLY A 134 16.28 -5.30 15.84
CA GLY A 134 15.06 -6.10 15.90
C GLY A 134 15.20 -7.34 15.02
N GLY A 135 15.27 -8.52 15.65
CA GLY A 135 15.38 -9.79 14.95
C GLY A 135 14.30 -10.00 13.88
N ASP A 136 14.64 -10.86 12.92
CA ASP A 136 13.81 -11.33 11.82
C ASP A 136 12.50 -11.96 12.36
N GLY A 137 11.50 -11.13 12.65
CA GLY A 137 10.31 -11.54 13.39
C GLY A 137 9.43 -10.44 13.99
N ALA A 138 9.77 -9.15 13.85
CA ALA A 138 8.85 -8.08 14.26
C ALA A 138 7.55 -8.14 13.42
N PRO A 139 6.36 -8.17 14.05
CA PRO A 139 5.10 -8.29 13.33
C PRO A 139 4.90 -7.11 12.39
N VAL A 140 4.46 -7.39 11.17
CA VAL A 140 4.15 -6.36 10.17
C VAL A 140 3.06 -5.45 10.71
N GLN A 141 3.43 -4.22 11.09
CA GLN A 141 2.49 -3.23 11.58
C GLN A 141 1.87 -2.46 10.41
N PHE A 142 0.60 -2.73 10.16
CA PHE A 142 -0.22 -1.94 9.24
C PHE A 142 -0.67 -0.67 9.95
N LEU A 143 -0.45 0.48 9.32
CA LEU A 143 -0.76 1.77 9.93
C LEU A 143 -2.26 2.09 9.85
N PHE A 144 -2.89 1.82 8.70
CA PHE A 144 -4.30 2.12 8.45
C PHE A 144 -5.12 0.84 8.46
N THR A 145 -6.29 0.89 9.11
CA THR A 145 -7.18 -0.27 9.22
C THR A 145 -8.62 0.13 8.90
N PRO A 146 -9.44 -0.77 8.34
CA PRO A 146 -10.85 -0.46 8.06
C PRO A 146 -11.70 -0.28 9.33
N ALA A 147 -11.15 -0.66 10.49
CA ALA A 147 -11.77 -0.52 11.81
C ALA A 147 -11.37 0.77 12.54
N MET A 148 -10.46 1.58 11.97
CA MET A 148 -10.07 2.86 12.57
C MET A 148 -11.28 3.80 12.64
N THR A 149 -11.37 4.60 13.69
CA THR A 149 -12.50 5.48 13.94
C THR A 149 -12.06 6.93 13.96
N GLU A 150 -12.85 7.80 13.32
CA GLU A 150 -12.80 9.24 13.55
C GLU A 150 -13.59 9.59 14.84
N LEU A 151 -13.91 10.87 15.02
CA LEU A 151 -14.92 11.34 15.95
C LEU A 151 -16.23 10.55 15.77
N SER A 152 -16.97 10.33 16.86
CA SER A 152 -18.24 9.55 16.91
C SER A 152 -18.15 8.07 16.55
N ASN A 153 -16.95 7.47 16.62
CA ASN A 153 -16.72 6.04 16.34
C ASN A 153 -17.10 5.62 14.90
N ILE A 154 -17.12 6.58 13.97
CA ILE A 154 -17.43 6.31 12.56
C ILE A 154 -16.19 5.73 11.87
N THR A 155 -16.35 4.51 11.37
CA THR A 155 -15.31 3.82 10.60
C THR A 155 -15.39 4.15 9.10
N PRO A 156 -14.31 3.93 8.32
CA PRO A 156 -14.34 4.04 6.87
C PRO A 156 -15.46 3.20 6.21
N LEU A 157 -15.81 2.05 6.80
CA LEU A 157 -16.91 1.21 6.32
C LEU A 157 -18.28 1.87 6.47
N HIS A 158 -18.53 2.59 7.57
CA HIS A 158 -19.78 3.34 7.73
C HIS A 158 -19.93 4.38 6.62
N ILE A 159 -18.85 5.11 6.31
CA ILE A 159 -18.85 6.10 5.23
C ILE A 159 -19.12 5.41 3.89
N ALA A 160 -18.36 4.36 3.56
CA ALA A 160 -18.51 3.62 2.31
C ALA A 160 -19.93 3.04 2.12
N ALA A 161 -20.56 2.59 3.20
CA ALA A 161 -21.93 2.08 3.18
C ALA A 161 -22.98 3.16 2.84
N THR A 162 -22.70 4.42 3.17
CA THR A 162 -23.65 5.54 3.00
C THR A 162 -23.58 6.26 1.67
N ILE A 163 -22.41 6.27 1.03
CA ILE A 163 -22.17 7.01 -0.22
C ILE A 163 -22.51 6.16 -1.44
N SER A 164 -22.97 6.80 -2.52
CA SER A 164 -23.17 6.14 -3.82
C SER A 164 -21.83 5.81 -4.49
N ASP A 165 -21.84 4.87 -5.43
CA ASP A 165 -20.68 4.49 -6.27
C ASP A 165 -19.42 4.07 -5.49
N ALA A 166 -19.60 3.45 -4.33
CA ALA A 166 -18.51 2.99 -3.47
C ALA A 166 -18.30 1.47 -3.47
N ILE A 167 -18.86 0.73 -4.44
CA ILE A 167 -18.69 -0.73 -4.54
C ILE A 167 -17.21 -1.10 -4.52
N GLY A 168 -16.38 -0.46 -5.35
CA GLY A 168 -14.95 -0.75 -5.42
C GLY A 168 -14.18 -0.39 -4.15
N VAL A 169 -14.62 0.63 -3.42
CA VAL A 169 -14.02 1.02 -2.14
C VAL A 169 -14.43 0.07 -1.04
N LEU A 170 -15.71 -0.31 -0.96
CA LEU A 170 -16.22 -1.28 -0.01
C LEU A 170 -15.59 -2.66 -0.23
N ASP A 171 -15.39 -3.03 -1.49
CA ASP A 171 -14.63 -4.21 -1.92
C ASP A 171 -13.20 -4.18 -1.34
N ALA A 172 -12.47 -3.08 -1.52
CA ALA A 172 -11.12 -2.91 -0.97
C ALA A 172 -11.07 -2.90 0.57
N LEU A 173 -12.02 -2.24 1.23
CA LEU A 173 -12.11 -2.20 2.70
C LEU A 173 -12.41 -3.57 3.31
N THR A 174 -13.13 -4.44 2.60
CA THR A 174 -13.48 -5.79 3.06
C THR A 174 -12.45 -6.86 2.65
N ASP A 175 -11.60 -6.58 1.66
CA ASP A 175 -10.43 -7.40 1.32
C ASP A 175 -9.12 -6.84 1.88
N ASP A 176 -9.19 -6.23 3.07
CA ASP A 176 -8.00 -5.76 3.77
C ASP A 176 -7.08 -6.93 4.20
N PRO A 177 -5.74 -6.72 4.25
CA PRO A 177 -4.79 -7.78 4.59
C PRO A 177 -5.02 -8.44 5.95
N GLN A 178 -5.60 -7.71 6.90
CA GLN A 178 -5.82 -8.17 8.26
C GLN A 178 -7.22 -8.80 8.46
N GLN A 179 -8.06 -8.81 7.41
CA GLN A 179 -9.44 -9.29 7.45
C GLN A 179 -10.29 -8.62 8.53
N LEU A 180 -9.95 -7.38 8.89
CA LEU A 180 -10.69 -6.60 9.88
C LEU A 180 -11.98 -6.05 9.30
N GLY A 181 -12.01 -5.75 8.00
CA GLY A 181 -13.13 -5.09 7.35
C GLY A 181 -14.39 -5.97 7.32
N ILE A 182 -14.25 -7.24 6.98
CA ILE A 182 -15.37 -8.20 7.02
C ILE A 182 -15.90 -8.39 8.45
N LYS A 183 -15.01 -8.43 9.45
CA LYS A 183 -15.44 -8.53 10.85
C LYS A 183 -16.16 -7.25 11.30
N ALA A 184 -15.65 -6.09 10.89
CA ALA A 184 -16.21 -4.80 11.23
C ALA A 184 -17.57 -4.54 10.55
N TRP A 185 -17.83 -5.12 9.37
CA TRP A 185 -19.08 -4.92 8.61
C TRP A 185 -20.35 -5.14 9.44
N LYS A 186 -20.38 -6.19 10.27
CA LYS A 186 -21.53 -6.54 11.13
C LYS A 186 -21.38 -6.16 12.59
N ASN A 187 -20.15 -5.89 13.04
CA ASN A 187 -19.84 -5.77 14.47
C ASN A 187 -19.39 -4.37 14.89
N ALA A 188 -18.83 -3.56 13.97
CA ALA A 188 -18.44 -2.20 14.31
C ALA A 188 -19.71 -1.35 14.50
N ARG A 189 -19.81 -0.67 15.64
CA ARG A 189 -20.91 0.22 15.96
C ARG A 189 -20.40 1.64 16.12
N ASP A 190 -21.09 2.58 15.51
CA ASP A 190 -20.83 4.00 15.73
C ASP A 190 -21.42 4.49 17.08
N ALA A 191 -21.31 5.79 17.36
CA ALA A 191 -21.87 6.40 18.58
C ALA A 191 -23.40 6.27 18.70
N THR A 192 -24.11 6.01 17.60
CA THR A 192 -25.55 5.80 17.57
C THR A 192 -25.94 4.32 17.70
N GLY A 193 -24.95 3.43 17.73
CA GLY A 193 -25.13 1.98 17.82
C GLY A 193 -25.39 1.30 16.48
N PHE A 194 -25.40 2.04 15.35
CA PHE A 194 -25.61 1.45 14.02
C PHE A 194 -24.31 0.88 13.45
N THR A 195 -24.46 -0.18 12.67
CA THR A 195 -23.39 -0.88 11.95
C THR A 195 -23.32 -0.44 10.49
N PRO A 196 -22.19 -0.65 9.79
CA PRO A 196 -22.08 -0.36 8.36
C PRO A 196 -23.16 -1.05 7.52
N GLU A 197 -23.50 -2.31 7.84
CA GLU A 197 -24.59 -3.05 7.19
C GLU A 197 -25.94 -2.35 7.34
N GLU A 198 -26.29 -1.91 8.54
CA GLU A 198 -27.55 -1.19 8.82
C GLU A 198 -27.59 0.16 8.09
N TYR A 199 -26.46 0.86 7.96
CA TYR A 199 -26.37 2.09 7.15
C TYR A 199 -26.62 1.82 5.66
N ALA A 200 -26.01 0.76 5.12
CA ALA A 200 -26.25 0.37 3.72
C ALA A 200 -27.72 -0.01 3.50
N ALA A 201 -28.34 -0.74 4.44
CA ALA A 201 -29.74 -1.12 4.38
C ALA A 201 -30.67 0.11 4.42
N LYS A 202 -30.43 1.05 5.34
CA LYS A 202 -31.18 2.31 5.43
C LYS A 202 -31.07 3.17 4.17
N ARG A 203 -29.96 3.09 3.45
CA ARG A 203 -29.74 3.79 2.17
C ARG A 203 -30.29 3.04 0.96
N GLY A 204 -30.76 1.80 1.12
CA GLY A 204 -31.24 0.97 0.01
C GLY A 204 -30.10 0.40 -0.84
N ASN A 205 -28.87 0.38 -0.34
CA ASN A 205 -27.69 -0.13 -1.05
C ASN A 205 -27.61 -1.67 -0.97
N ILE A 206 -28.61 -2.37 -1.52
CA ILE A 206 -28.74 -3.83 -1.44
C ILE A 206 -27.56 -4.56 -2.10
N SER A 207 -27.03 -4.02 -3.20
CA SER A 207 -25.86 -4.58 -3.89
C SER A 207 -24.61 -4.60 -3.01
N TYR A 208 -24.48 -3.64 -2.09
CA TYR A 208 -23.33 -3.54 -1.18
C TYR A 208 -23.41 -4.64 -0.13
N ILE A 209 -24.60 -4.84 0.42
CA ILE A 209 -24.89 -5.90 1.39
C ILE A 209 -24.63 -7.27 0.77
N GLN A 210 -25.18 -7.52 -0.42
CA GLN A 210 -25.01 -8.78 -1.14
C GLN A 210 -23.53 -9.08 -1.41
N MET A 211 -22.78 -8.11 -1.92
CA MET A 211 -21.34 -8.28 -2.19
C MET A 211 -20.56 -8.67 -0.93
N VAL A 212 -20.79 -7.99 0.19
CA VAL A 212 -20.06 -8.30 1.44
C VAL A 212 -20.52 -9.63 2.03
N GLN A 213 -21.80 -9.96 1.94
CA GLN A 213 -22.34 -11.25 2.38
C GLN A 213 -21.73 -12.41 1.58
N ASP A 214 -21.65 -12.30 0.25
CA ASP A 214 -20.99 -13.29 -0.61
C ASP A 214 -19.53 -13.51 -0.22
N LYS A 215 -18.81 -12.45 0.17
CA LYS A 215 -17.43 -12.57 0.65
C LYS A 215 -17.34 -13.30 1.98
N ILE A 216 -18.27 -13.03 2.90
CA ILE A 216 -18.36 -13.73 4.19
C ILE A 216 -18.57 -15.23 3.93
N ASP A 217 -19.56 -15.57 3.11
CA ASP A 217 -19.96 -16.96 2.86
C ASP A 217 -18.84 -17.75 2.15
N ARG A 218 -18.20 -17.15 1.13
CA ARG A 218 -17.04 -17.76 0.45
C ARG A 218 -15.88 -18.04 1.40
N ARG A 219 -15.68 -17.22 2.42
CA ARG A 219 -14.60 -17.43 3.41
C ARG A 219 -14.96 -18.54 4.39
N VAL A 220 -16.22 -18.62 4.83
CA VAL A 220 -16.70 -19.75 5.64
C VAL A 220 -16.48 -21.06 4.87
N THR A 221 -16.82 -21.12 3.58
CA THR A 221 -16.59 -22.33 2.77
C THR A 221 -15.11 -22.72 2.65
N ARG A 222 -14.19 -21.74 2.52
CA ARG A 222 -12.73 -22.01 2.50
C ARG A 222 -12.18 -22.51 3.83
N ALA A 223 -12.76 -22.09 4.96
CA ALA A 223 -12.38 -22.61 6.27
C ALA A 223 -12.86 -24.06 6.48
N HIS A 224 -13.94 -24.47 5.81
CA HIS A 224 -14.55 -25.80 5.91
C HIS A 224 -14.13 -26.75 4.79
N VAL A 225 -12.91 -26.64 4.25
CA VAL A 225 -12.38 -27.67 3.33
C VAL A 225 -12.19 -28.98 4.11
N SER A 226 -13.21 -29.82 4.10
CA SER A 226 -13.16 -31.17 4.65
C SER A 226 -12.31 -32.05 3.72
N VAL A 227 -11.10 -32.39 4.17
CA VAL A 227 -10.33 -33.47 3.55
C VAL A 227 -10.99 -34.78 3.98
N THR A 228 -11.79 -35.37 3.12
CA THR A 228 -12.21 -36.75 3.29
C THR A 228 -10.98 -37.63 3.04
N ILE A 229 -10.29 -38.02 4.10
CA ILE A 229 -9.27 -39.06 4.04
C ILE A 229 -10.03 -40.37 3.85
N PRO A 230 -9.90 -41.08 2.70
CA PRO A 230 -10.50 -42.40 2.56
C PRO A 230 -9.75 -43.33 3.51
N SER A 231 -10.38 -43.72 4.62
CA SER A 231 -9.89 -44.85 5.39
C SER A 231 -10.16 -46.11 4.55
N THR A 232 -9.12 -46.66 3.95
CA THR A 232 -9.15 -48.04 3.45
C THR A 232 -9.31 -48.95 4.67
N ILE A 233 -10.55 -49.28 4.99
CA ILE A 233 -10.88 -50.35 5.92
C ILE A 233 -10.86 -51.62 5.08
N ASP A 234 -9.76 -52.36 5.15
CA ASP A 234 -9.82 -53.78 4.82
C ASP A 234 -10.57 -54.49 5.95
N THR A 235 -11.61 -55.18 5.52
CA THR A 235 -12.46 -56.08 6.30
C THR A 235 -11.64 -57.20 6.95
N VAL A 236 -11.95 -57.52 8.21
CA VAL A 236 -12.36 -58.85 8.71
C VAL A 236 -12.26 -58.87 10.24
N GLY A 237 -13.37 -59.21 10.93
CA GLY A 237 -13.34 -59.57 12.35
C GLY A 237 -14.66 -59.32 13.08
N LYS A 238 -15.38 -60.39 13.43
CA LYS A 238 -16.67 -60.44 14.16
C LYS A 238 -16.57 -60.04 15.65
N HIS A 239 -17.77 -59.81 16.21
CA HIS A 239 -18.16 -59.60 17.63
C HIS A 239 -18.12 -58.13 18.06
N GLY A 240 -19.11 -57.52 18.72
CA GLY A 240 -20.37 -57.93 19.34
C GLY A 240 -20.67 -56.88 20.43
N SER A 241 -21.95 -56.57 20.69
CA SER A 241 -22.48 -55.75 21.80
C SER A 241 -22.63 -54.21 21.61
N ARG A 242 -23.89 -53.83 21.36
CA ARG A 242 -24.80 -52.92 22.12
C ARG A 242 -24.26 -51.70 22.91
N MET A 243 -25.03 -50.60 22.72
CA MET A 243 -25.32 -49.42 23.58
C MET A 243 -24.59 -48.10 23.27
N LYS A 244 -25.42 -47.08 22.95
CA LYS A 244 -25.17 -45.62 23.02
C LYS A 244 -25.25 -45.14 24.50
N PRO A 245 -25.20 -43.82 24.79
CA PRO A 245 -24.26 -42.73 24.44
C PRO A 245 -23.78 -41.99 25.72
N ALA A 246 -22.71 -41.19 25.68
CA ALA A 246 -22.55 -39.99 26.53
C ALA A 246 -21.23 -39.25 26.27
N ASP A 247 -21.30 -37.98 26.63
CA ASP A 247 -20.34 -36.88 26.59
C ASP A 247 -18.92 -37.11 27.13
N GLN A 248 -18.09 -36.14 26.75
CA GLN A 248 -16.78 -35.76 27.30
C GLN A 248 -15.58 -36.62 26.92
N ILE A 249 -14.53 -35.94 26.46
CA ILE A 249 -13.16 -35.93 27.00
C ILE A 249 -12.25 -35.39 25.88
N THR A 250 -11.83 -34.13 25.99
CA THR A 250 -10.51 -33.72 26.48
C THR A 250 -9.44 -33.83 25.40
N PHE A 251 -8.99 -32.66 24.94
CA PHE A 251 -7.76 -32.49 24.17
C PHE A 251 -6.58 -32.99 25.01
N GLY A 252 -5.84 -33.94 24.46
CA GLY A 252 -4.60 -34.44 25.04
C GLY A 252 -3.80 -35.19 23.99
N VAL A 253 -2.52 -35.38 24.29
CA VAL A 253 -1.46 -36.06 23.53
C VAL A 253 -0.66 -35.09 22.64
N GLU A 254 0.31 -34.40 23.23
CA GLU A 254 1.67 -34.86 23.56
C GLU A 254 2.61 -34.87 22.35
N LYS A 255 3.63 -34.02 22.45
CA LYS A 255 4.84 -34.07 21.63
C LYS A 255 5.50 -35.43 21.84
N LYS A 256 5.51 -36.26 20.81
CA LYS A 256 6.47 -37.37 20.71
C LYS A 256 7.33 -37.19 19.47
N GLN A 257 8.54 -36.73 19.71
CA GLN A 257 9.62 -36.65 18.75
C GLN A 257 10.11 -38.08 18.47
N LEU A 258 9.81 -38.60 17.28
CA LEU A 258 10.45 -39.81 16.75
C LEU A 258 10.87 -39.57 15.31
N SER A 259 12.13 -39.88 15.10
CA SER A 259 12.98 -39.65 13.95
C SER A 259 12.67 -40.59 12.78
N ILE A 260 12.73 -40.00 11.57
CA ILE A 260 13.43 -40.50 10.38
C ILE A 260 12.84 -41.74 9.65
N ASN A 261 12.46 -41.45 8.39
CA ASN A 261 12.39 -42.32 7.21
C ASN A 261 11.23 -43.32 7.10
N GLN A 262 10.16 -42.90 6.42
CA GLN A 262 9.55 -43.64 5.30
C GLN A 262 8.47 -42.78 4.64
N THR A 263 8.88 -41.91 3.72
CA THR A 263 7.97 -41.27 2.78
C THR A 263 7.62 -42.28 1.68
N LEU A 264 6.36 -42.71 1.63
CA LEU A 264 5.76 -43.32 0.44
C LEU A 264 5.89 -42.33 -0.72
N SER A 265 6.87 -42.58 -1.59
CA SER A 265 7.24 -41.67 -2.68
C SER A 265 6.38 -41.94 -3.92
N CYS A 266 5.67 -40.91 -4.37
CA CYS A 266 5.00 -40.90 -5.67
C CYS A 266 6.04 -41.02 -6.80
N ARG A 267 5.86 -41.97 -7.72
CA ARG A 267 6.78 -42.20 -8.86
C ARG A 267 6.91 -41.00 -9.79
N GLN A 268 5.95 -40.08 -9.83
CA GLN A 268 6.05 -38.84 -10.64
C GLN A 268 6.98 -37.80 -10.01
N CYS A 269 7.13 -37.76 -8.69
CA CYS A 269 7.96 -36.76 -8.01
C CYS A 269 9.46 -37.06 -8.12
N VAL A 270 9.85 -38.33 -8.20
CA VAL A 270 11.26 -38.74 -8.38
C VAL A 270 11.74 -38.46 -9.81
N GLN A 271 10.85 -38.61 -10.80
CA GLN A 271 11.19 -38.39 -12.21
C GLN A 271 11.41 -36.90 -12.53
N GLN A 272 10.69 -35.99 -11.87
CA GLN A 272 10.86 -34.55 -12.04
C GLN A 272 12.12 -34.01 -11.33
N ALA A 273 12.49 -34.59 -10.17
CA ALA A 273 13.71 -34.24 -9.47
C ALA A 273 14.99 -34.70 -10.22
N GLN A 274 14.94 -35.85 -10.89
CA GLN A 274 16.06 -36.34 -11.70
C GLN A 274 16.27 -35.52 -12.99
N GLN A 275 15.21 -34.98 -13.59
CA GLN A 275 15.32 -34.11 -14.78
C GLN A 275 15.95 -32.74 -14.47
N LEU A 276 15.87 -32.26 -13.23
CA LEU A 276 16.51 -31.01 -12.79
C LEU A 276 17.95 -31.21 -12.29
N ALA A 277 18.31 -32.44 -11.87
CA ALA A 277 19.63 -32.73 -11.32
C ALA A 277 20.69 -33.17 -12.36
N PHE A 278 20.28 -33.62 -13.54
CA PHE A 278 21.17 -34.03 -14.63
C PHE A 278 21.02 -33.13 -15.86
N HIS A 279 21.41 -31.86 -15.72
CA HIS A 279 21.86 -31.10 -16.88
C HIS A 279 23.38 -31.10 -16.91
N PRO A 280 24.03 -31.75 -17.90
CA PRO A 280 25.48 -31.76 -17.98
C PRO A 280 25.97 -30.32 -18.25
N ARG A 281 26.88 -29.86 -17.39
CA ARG A 281 27.68 -28.65 -17.60
C ARG A 281 28.47 -28.80 -18.90
N THR A 282 27.95 -28.25 -20.00
CA THR A 282 28.69 -28.10 -21.25
C THR A 282 28.81 -26.62 -21.61
N ASN A 283 30.07 -26.21 -21.85
CA ASN A 283 30.57 -24.93 -22.36
C ASN A 283 30.64 -23.70 -21.43
N ARG A 284 31.69 -23.69 -20.59
CA ARG A 284 32.26 -22.47 -19.98
C ARG A 284 33.03 -21.55 -20.95
N PHE A 285 33.11 -21.84 -22.25
CA PHE A 285 34.03 -21.11 -23.14
C PHE A 285 33.38 -20.03 -24.03
N LEU A 286 32.07 -19.76 -23.93
CA LEU A 286 31.41 -18.72 -24.74
C LEU A 286 30.78 -17.56 -23.95
N SER A 287 30.78 -17.59 -22.61
CA SER A 287 30.15 -16.55 -21.77
C SER A 287 30.96 -15.25 -21.65
N ASN A 288 32.29 -15.33 -21.79
CA ASN A 288 33.15 -14.14 -21.70
C ASN A 288 32.98 -13.19 -22.88
N ARG A 289 32.47 -13.64 -24.05
CA ARG A 289 32.33 -12.79 -25.24
C ARG A 289 31.19 -11.77 -25.10
N THR A 290 30.06 -12.19 -24.54
CA THR A 290 28.91 -11.31 -24.28
C THR A 290 29.20 -10.33 -23.14
N ALA A 291 29.94 -10.79 -22.12
CA ALA A 291 30.39 -9.93 -21.03
C ALA A 291 31.41 -8.87 -21.49
N MET A 292 32.37 -9.24 -22.36
CA MET A 292 33.33 -8.30 -22.95
C MET A 292 32.66 -7.22 -23.81
N LEU A 293 31.68 -7.57 -24.64
CA LEU A 293 30.93 -6.59 -25.45
C LEU A 293 30.13 -5.62 -24.58
N SER A 294 29.58 -6.08 -23.45
CA SER A 294 28.88 -5.23 -22.50
C SER A 294 29.83 -4.23 -21.82
N LEU A 295 31.02 -4.68 -21.38
CA LEU A 295 32.03 -3.81 -20.77
C LEU A 295 32.58 -2.77 -21.76
N VAL A 296 32.80 -3.14 -23.03
CA VAL A 296 33.24 -2.21 -24.07
C VAL A 296 32.17 -1.17 -24.38
N SER A 297 30.89 -1.57 -24.40
CA SER A 297 29.77 -0.65 -24.61
C SER A 297 29.66 0.36 -23.47
N ILE A 298 29.77 -0.10 -22.21
CA ILE A 298 29.75 0.76 -21.03
C ILE A 298 30.96 1.72 -21.03
N ALA A 299 32.16 1.23 -21.38
CA ALA A 299 33.35 2.07 -21.47
C ALA A 299 33.20 3.15 -22.56
N ALA A 300 32.66 2.82 -23.72
CA ALA A 300 32.39 3.78 -24.79
C ALA A 300 31.38 4.84 -24.36
N VAL A 301 30.28 4.45 -23.70
CA VAL A 301 29.29 5.41 -23.16
C VAL A 301 29.92 6.31 -22.10
N CYS A 302 30.71 5.76 -21.18
CA CYS A 302 31.41 6.55 -20.15
C CYS A 302 32.42 7.53 -20.75
N VAL A 303 33.17 7.14 -21.79
CA VAL A 303 34.11 8.03 -22.49
C VAL A 303 33.33 9.11 -23.26
N CYS A 304 32.24 8.76 -23.94
CA CYS A 304 31.39 9.73 -24.63
C CYS A 304 30.75 10.74 -23.66
N VAL A 305 30.25 10.29 -22.51
CA VAL A 305 29.73 11.18 -21.44
C VAL A 305 30.86 12.04 -20.86
N GLY A 306 32.03 11.46 -20.62
CA GLY A 306 33.22 12.20 -20.16
C GLY A 306 33.69 13.25 -21.17
N LEU A 307 33.62 12.96 -22.47
CA LEU A 307 33.93 13.90 -23.54
C LEU A 307 32.87 14.99 -23.65
N ILE A 308 31.57 14.66 -23.60
CA ILE A 308 30.47 15.64 -23.59
C ILE A 308 30.56 16.57 -22.38
N MET A 309 30.92 16.04 -21.20
CA MET A 309 31.11 16.83 -19.98
C MET A 309 32.41 17.66 -20.02
N LYS A 310 33.45 17.19 -20.71
CA LYS A 310 34.71 17.92 -20.90
C LYS A 310 34.61 18.98 -22.00
N SER A 311 33.74 18.79 -22.97
CA SER A 311 33.37 19.74 -24.01
C SER A 311 32.03 20.39 -23.71
N LEU A 312 31.85 20.93 -22.50
CA LEU A 312 30.80 21.90 -22.27
C LEU A 312 31.23 23.21 -22.98
N PRO A 313 30.61 23.63 -24.10
CA PRO A 313 30.65 25.04 -24.41
C PRO A 313 30.00 25.74 -23.21
N GLN A 314 30.72 26.67 -22.59
CA GLN A 314 30.12 27.62 -21.66
C GLN A 314 29.06 28.42 -22.42
N VAL A 315 27.85 27.88 -22.53
CA VAL A 315 26.68 28.65 -22.90
C VAL A 315 26.30 29.40 -21.63
N GLY A 316 26.88 30.59 -21.49
CA GLY A 316 26.57 31.51 -20.41
C GLY A 316 25.14 32.04 -20.55
N CYS A 317 24.17 31.31 -20.02
CA CYS A 317 22.90 31.85 -19.53
C CYS A 317 22.17 30.74 -18.77
N MET A 318 21.61 31.05 -17.61
CA MET A 318 21.03 30.13 -16.61
C MET A 318 22.05 29.63 -15.58
N LYS A 319 22.13 30.34 -14.44
CA LYS A 319 22.66 29.77 -13.20
C LYS A 319 21.90 28.46 -12.91
N PRO A 320 22.57 27.39 -12.42
CA PRO A 320 21.84 26.22 -11.96
C PRO A 320 20.84 26.66 -10.90
N PHE A 321 19.60 26.20 -11.05
CA PHE A 321 18.56 26.43 -10.07
C PHE A 321 19.03 25.87 -8.72
N LEU A 322 19.34 26.78 -7.80
CA LEU A 322 19.80 26.47 -6.45
C LEU A 322 18.63 26.73 -5.50
N TRP A 323 18.10 25.65 -4.95
CA TRP A 323 17.04 25.67 -3.94
C TRP A 323 17.37 26.57 -2.74
N ASP A 324 18.66 26.74 -2.43
CA ASP A 324 19.17 27.56 -1.33
C ASP A 324 18.91 29.06 -1.51
N ASN A 325 18.55 29.53 -2.71
CA ASN A 325 18.26 30.93 -3.02
C ASN A 325 16.76 31.29 -2.90
N ILE A 326 15.90 30.34 -2.53
CA ILE A 326 14.47 30.61 -2.35
C ILE A 326 14.27 31.26 -0.97
N ARG A 327 14.32 32.61 -0.93
CA ARG A 327 13.97 33.43 0.25
C ARG A 327 12.48 33.80 0.32
N TRP A 328 11.59 33.02 -0.29
CA TRP A 328 10.15 33.32 -0.29
C TRP A 328 9.31 32.06 -0.05
N GLY A 329 8.47 32.14 0.98
CA GLY A 329 7.28 31.34 1.24
C GLY A 329 6.34 32.23 2.06
N PRO A 330 5.01 32.13 1.91
CA PRO A 330 4.07 32.90 2.71
C PRO A 330 4.20 32.51 4.19
N ASN A 331 4.15 33.52 5.08
CA ASN A 331 4.12 33.35 6.53
C ASN A 331 2.95 32.48 6.99
#